data_AF-A0A536XPP8-F1
#
_entry.id   AF-A0A536XPP8-F1
#
_cell.length_a   1.000
_cell.length_b   1.000
_cell.length_c   1.000
_cell.angle_alpha   90.00
_cell.angle_beta   90.00
_cell.angle_gamma   90.00
#
_symmetry.space_group_name_H-M   'P 1'
#
loop_
_entity.id
_entity.type
_entity.pdbx_description
1 polymer ?
#
loop_
_entity_poly.entity_id
_entity_poly.type
_entity_poly.pdbx_seq_one_letter_code
_entity_poly.pdbx_strand_id
1 'polypeptide(L)'
;MARLLAFKMSPALGEQVLPEQRLGAGGNIAHRAAAEAAPDGYTLLMGAPPLVINPHLNPTAGYDALRAFAPVAPLTSIPNVLVVHPKVKAASLAQLLKLAREAPGKLTYGSGGVGSVNHLAAELLKSRAKIDILHVPYKSATTALTGLIAGE
;
A
#
# COMPACT_ATOMS: atom_id res chain seq x y z
N MET A 1 7.68 -1.17 -11.65
CA MET A 1 8.51 -2.34 -11.31
C MET A 1 8.26 -3.51 -12.26
N ALA A 2 7.03 -4.01 -12.41
CA ALA A 2 6.71 -5.17 -13.29
C ALA A 2 7.35 -5.14 -14.67
N ARG A 3 7.25 -4.01 -15.40
CA ARG A 3 7.88 -3.86 -16.73
C ARG A 3 9.41 -4.00 -16.69
N LEU A 4 10.06 -3.44 -15.67
CA LEU A 4 11.52 -3.54 -15.51
C LEU A 4 11.94 -4.97 -15.20
N LEU A 5 11.18 -5.65 -14.32
CA LEU A 5 11.43 -7.04 -13.98
C LEU A 5 11.28 -7.94 -15.21
N ALA A 6 10.20 -7.80 -15.98
CA ALA A 6 9.98 -8.56 -17.20
C ALA A 6 11.09 -8.37 -18.23
N PHE A 7 11.56 -7.12 -18.42
CA PHE A 7 12.68 -6.81 -19.31
C PHE A 7 13.97 -7.55 -18.91
N LYS A 8 14.22 -7.72 -17.60
CA LYS A 8 15.40 -8.44 -17.08
C LYS A 8 15.22 -9.95 -17.03
N MET A 9 14.00 -10.43 -16.78
CA MET A 9 13.69 -11.86 -16.70
C MET A 9 13.67 -12.53 -18.07
N SER A 10 13.20 -11.83 -19.11
CA SER A 10 13.01 -12.47 -20.43
C SER A 10 14.31 -13.10 -20.96
N PRO A 11 15.47 -12.40 -20.95
CA PRO A 11 16.73 -13.01 -21.36
C PRO A 11 17.21 -14.13 -20.44
N ALA A 12 16.90 -14.06 -19.15
CA ALA A 12 17.34 -15.06 -18.16
C ALA A 12 16.54 -16.37 -18.27
N LEU A 13 15.27 -16.28 -18.65
CA LEU A 13 14.39 -17.43 -18.85
C LEU A 13 14.47 -18.01 -20.27
N GLY A 14 14.99 -17.24 -21.24
CA GLY A 14 14.94 -17.60 -22.65
C GLY A 14 13.55 -17.45 -23.28
N GLU A 15 12.61 -16.88 -22.53
CA GLU A 15 11.19 -16.74 -22.90
C GLU A 15 10.71 -15.31 -22.65
N GLN A 16 9.76 -14.82 -23.44
CA GLN A 16 9.24 -13.47 -23.29
C GLN A 16 8.32 -13.37 -22.07
N VAL A 17 8.64 -12.47 -21.13
CA VAL A 17 7.75 -12.13 -20.02
C VAL A 17 6.92 -10.90 -20.39
N LEU A 18 5.59 -11.03 -20.41
CA LEU A 18 4.66 -9.98 -20.80
C LEU A 18 4.00 -9.33 -19.57
N PRO A 19 4.28 -8.05 -19.26
CA PRO A 19 3.60 -7.34 -18.17
C PRO A 19 2.14 -7.04 -18.53
N GLU A 20 1.20 -7.59 -17.77
CA GLU A 20 -0.23 -7.27 -17.85
C GLU A 20 -0.65 -6.43 -16.63
N GLN A 21 -1.46 -5.38 -16.85
CA GLN A 21 -2.00 -4.54 -15.77
C GLN A 21 -3.51 -4.74 -15.67
N ARG A 22 -3.98 -5.43 -14.62
CA ARG A 22 -5.40 -5.57 -14.30
C ARG A 22 -5.77 -4.67 -13.11
N LEU A 23 -6.26 -3.47 -13.41
CA LEU A 23 -6.56 -2.45 -12.41
C LEU A 23 -7.99 -2.60 -11.87
N GLY A 24 -8.21 -2.16 -10.62
CA GLY A 24 -9.54 -2.06 -9.99
C GLY A 24 -9.67 -2.81 -8.67
N ALA A 25 -10.70 -2.48 -7.89
CA ALA A 25 -11.01 -3.06 -6.58
C ALA A 25 -9.81 -3.17 -5.63
N GLY A 26 -8.95 -2.15 -5.58
CA GLY A 26 -7.76 -2.14 -4.72
C GLY A 26 -6.70 -3.20 -5.08
N GLY A 27 -6.74 -3.76 -6.29
CA GLY A 27 -5.85 -4.84 -6.76
C GLY A 27 -6.52 -6.21 -6.79
N ASN A 28 -7.72 -6.37 -6.22
CA ASN A 28 -8.39 -7.67 -6.15
C ASN A 28 -8.68 -8.30 -7.52
N ILE A 29 -8.87 -7.50 -8.58
CA ILE A 29 -9.07 -8.03 -9.94
C ILE A 29 -7.82 -8.78 -10.41
N ALA A 30 -6.63 -8.21 -10.23
CA ALA A 30 -5.38 -8.88 -10.55
C ALA A 30 -5.11 -10.09 -9.65
N HIS A 31 -5.41 -9.97 -8.35
CA HIS A 31 -5.20 -11.07 -7.40
C HIS A 31 -6.08 -12.27 -7.76
N ARG A 32 -7.37 -12.07 -7.99
CA ARG A 32 -8.29 -13.14 -8.39
C ARG A 32 -7.88 -13.79 -9.71
N ALA A 33 -7.57 -12.97 -10.71
CA ALA A 33 -7.09 -13.45 -11.99
C ALA A 33 -5.87 -14.39 -11.86
N ALA A 34 -4.91 -14.03 -11.01
CA ALA A 34 -3.74 -14.85 -10.76
C ALA A 34 -4.05 -16.08 -9.89
N ALA A 35 -4.97 -15.97 -8.94
CA ALA A 35 -5.42 -17.09 -8.11
C ALA A 35 -6.22 -18.15 -8.90
N GLU A 36 -6.96 -17.72 -9.92
CA GLU A 36 -7.77 -18.58 -10.81
C GLU A 36 -6.93 -19.14 -11.98
N ALA A 37 -5.69 -18.69 -12.17
CA ALA A 37 -4.82 -19.15 -13.24
C ALA A 37 -4.34 -20.59 -13.02
N ALA A 38 -3.94 -21.25 -14.11
CA ALA A 38 -3.33 -22.57 -14.03
C ALA A 38 -2.03 -22.50 -13.19
N PRO A 39 -1.80 -23.43 -12.25
CA PRO A 39 -0.60 -23.45 -11.42
C PRO A 39 0.59 -24.08 -12.18
N ASP A 40 0.88 -23.58 -13.37
CA ASP A 40 1.88 -24.10 -14.32
C ASP A 40 3.16 -23.24 -14.42
N GLY A 41 3.21 -22.12 -13.70
CA GLY A 41 4.35 -21.21 -13.66
C GLY A 41 4.36 -20.12 -14.73
N TYR A 42 3.41 -20.12 -15.67
CA TYR A 42 3.33 -19.10 -16.74
C TYR A 42 2.61 -17.82 -16.30
N THR A 43 1.83 -17.88 -15.21
CA THR A 43 1.21 -16.71 -14.60
C THR A 43 1.90 -16.36 -13.29
N LEU A 44 2.50 -15.17 -13.24
CA LEU A 44 3.14 -14.63 -12.05
C LEU A 44 2.43 -13.37 -11.57
N LEU A 45 2.15 -13.30 -10.27
CA LEU A 45 1.63 -12.10 -9.64
C LEU A 45 2.78 -11.29 -9.02
N MET A 46 2.91 -10.02 -9.43
CA MET A 46 3.69 -9.06 -8.65
C MET A 46 2.90 -8.65 -7.41
N GLY A 47 3.12 -9.38 -6.32
CA GLY A 47 2.48 -9.11 -5.03
C GLY A 47 2.86 -7.75 -4.45
N ALA A 48 1.90 -7.12 -3.80
CA ALA A 48 2.08 -5.95 -2.95
C ALA A 48 1.24 -6.17 -1.68
N PRO A 49 1.46 -5.41 -0.58
CA PRO A 49 0.72 -5.60 0.66
C PRO A 49 -0.82 -5.67 0.54
N PRO A 50 -1.50 -4.99 -0.41
CA PRO A 50 -2.93 -5.19 -0.64
C PRO A 50 -3.37 -6.65 -0.83
N LEU A 51 -2.49 -7.53 -1.32
CA LEU A 51 -2.74 -8.97 -1.46
C LEU A 51 -3.20 -9.61 -0.14
N VAL A 52 -2.55 -9.26 0.97
CA VAL A 52 -2.89 -9.82 2.29
C VAL A 52 -3.86 -8.93 3.05
N ILE A 53 -3.92 -7.63 2.75
CA ILE A 53 -4.80 -6.67 3.45
C ILE A 53 -6.25 -6.81 2.98
N ASN A 54 -6.47 -6.86 1.67
CA ASN A 54 -7.79 -6.72 1.09
C ASN A 54 -8.79 -7.80 1.54
N PRO A 55 -8.43 -9.09 1.70
CA PRO A 55 -9.36 -10.10 2.21
C PRO A 55 -9.91 -9.79 3.61
N HIS A 56 -9.19 -9.01 4.41
CA HIS A 56 -9.63 -8.59 5.75
C HIS A 56 -10.47 -7.31 5.74
N LEU A 57 -10.40 -6.50 4.68
CA LEU A 57 -11.15 -5.26 4.55
C LEU A 57 -12.35 -5.37 3.61
N ASN A 58 -12.33 -6.33 2.69
CA ASN A 58 -13.36 -6.53 1.70
C ASN A 58 -13.84 -8.00 1.72
N PRO A 59 -15.03 -8.28 2.26
CA PRO A 59 -15.61 -9.62 2.29
C PRO A 59 -15.76 -10.27 0.91
N THR A 60 -15.81 -9.48 -0.17
CA THR A 60 -15.95 -9.95 -1.55
C THR A 60 -14.63 -9.94 -2.31
N ALA A 61 -13.48 -9.93 -1.61
CA ALA A 61 -12.16 -9.98 -2.24
C ALA A 61 -11.98 -11.20 -3.17
N GLY A 62 -12.61 -12.33 -2.84
CA GLY A 62 -12.75 -13.48 -3.73
C GLY A 62 -11.50 -14.37 -3.85
N TYR A 63 -10.59 -14.32 -2.88
CA TYR A 63 -9.44 -15.22 -2.79
C TYR A 63 -8.97 -15.33 -1.33
N ASP A 64 -8.32 -16.45 -1.01
CA ASP A 64 -7.57 -16.66 0.23
C ASP A 64 -6.08 -16.47 -0.07
N ALA A 65 -5.49 -15.38 0.43
CA ALA A 65 -4.11 -15.02 0.10
C ALA A 65 -3.07 -16.07 0.52
N LEU A 66 -3.35 -16.84 1.59
CA LEU A 66 -2.40 -17.83 2.11
C LEU A 66 -2.52 -19.18 1.40
N ARG A 67 -3.69 -19.47 0.83
CA ARG A 67 -3.93 -20.72 0.09
C ARG A 67 -3.74 -20.59 -1.41
N ALA A 68 -4.03 -19.42 -1.98
CA ALA A 68 -4.06 -19.23 -3.43
C ALA A 68 -2.68 -18.95 -4.06
N PHE A 69 -1.65 -18.65 -3.27
CA PHE A 69 -0.36 -18.21 -3.79
C PHE A 69 0.82 -18.93 -3.15
N ALA A 70 1.76 -19.36 -4.00
CA ALA A 70 3.07 -19.81 -3.57
C ALA A 70 4.07 -18.63 -3.69
N PRO A 71 4.79 -18.26 -2.61
CA PRO A 71 5.79 -17.20 -2.67
C PRO A 71 7.01 -17.63 -3.50
N VAL A 72 7.42 -16.78 -4.44
CA VAL A 72 8.58 -17.04 -5.31
C VAL A 72 9.84 -16.34 -4.77
N ALA A 73 9.81 -15.01 -4.68
CA ALA A 73 10.94 -14.23 -4.17
C ALA A 73 10.49 -12.82 -3.69
N PRO A 74 11.13 -12.26 -2.65
CA PRO A 74 10.99 -10.84 -2.33
C PRO A 74 11.72 -10.00 -3.39
N LEU A 75 11.06 -8.96 -3.89
CA LEU A 75 11.64 -8.09 -4.92
C LEU A 75 12.25 -6.82 -4.32
N THR A 76 11.48 -6.12 -3.49
CA THR A 76 11.90 -4.85 -2.88
C THR A 76 11.30 -4.69 -1.49
N SER A 77 11.95 -3.87 -0.67
CA SER A 77 11.39 -3.33 0.56
C SER A 77 11.33 -1.82 0.46
N ILE A 78 10.18 -1.23 0.76
CA ILE A 78 9.95 0.21 0.71
C ILE A 78 9.54 0.65 2.12
N PRO A 79 10.40 1.42 2.83
CA PRO A 79 10.03 1.91 4.15
C PRO A 79 8.91 2.95 4.04
N ASN A 80 8.01 2.96 5.02
CA ASN A 80 7.08 4.06 5.20
C ASN A 80 7.77 5.18 5.97
N VAL A 81 7.58 6.42 5.53
CA VAL A 81 8.14 7.60 6.16
C VAL A 81 7.00 8.52 6.58
N LEU A 82 7.06 9.02 7.81
CA LEU A 82 6.16 10.04 8.30
C LEU A 82 6.72 11.42 7.96
N VAL A 83 5.94 12.22 7.25
CA VAL A 83 6.30 13.58 6.81
C VAL A 83 5.24 14.54 7.32
N VAL A 84 5.66 15.71 7.80
CA VAL A 84 4.79 16.76 8.32
C VAL A 84 4.98 18.04 7.52
N HIS A 85 3.89 18.77 7.28
CA HIS A 85 3.97 20.07 6.64
C HIS A 85 4.62 21.10 7.60
N PRO A 86 5.46 22.04 7.12
CA PRO A 86 6.18 22.99 7.99
C PRO A 86 5.30 23.87 8.91
N LYS A 87 4.00 24.04 8.59
CA LYS A 87 3.05 24.75 9.47
C LYS A 87 2.70 23.95 10.74
N VAL A 88 2.89 22.64 10.73
CA VAL A 88 2.73 21.79 11.91
C VAL A 88 3.98 21.95 12.77
N LYS A 89 3.84 22.61 13.93
CA LYS A 89 4.96 22.91 14.84
C LYS A 89 5.42 21.68 15.63
N ALA A 90 5.86 20.65 14.92
CA ALA A 90 6.44 19.43 15.48
C ALA A 90 7.69 19.05 14.69
N ALA A 91 8.86 19.17 15.32
CA ALA A 91 10.15 18.81 14.76
C ALA A 91 10.57 17.37 15.13
N SER A 92 9.76 16.66 15.91
CA SER A 92 9.99 15.27 16.28
C SER A 92 8.69 14.50 16.41
N LEU A 93 8.78 13.17 16.34
CA LEU A 93 7.63 12.30 16.56
C LEU A 93 7.00 12.54 17.94
N ALA A 94 7.81 12.72 18.99
CA ALA A 94 7.30 12.99 20.34
C ALA A 94 6.48 14.29 20.39
N GLN A 95 6.94 15.35 19.71
CA GLN A 95 6.20 16.61 19.62
C GLN A 95 4.91 16.46 18.81
N LEU A 96 4.94 15.70 17.72
CA LEU A 96 3.75 15.42 16.92
C LEU A 96 2.70 14.65 17.73
N LEU A 97 3.12 13.61 18.45
CA LEU A 97 2.23 12.81 19.29
C LEU A 97 1.64 13.65 20.43
N LYS A 98 2.44 14.53 21.04
CA LYS A 98 1.97 15.49 22.04
C LYS A 98 0.87 16.39 21.46
N LEU A 99 1.15 17.03 20.32
CA LEU A 99 0.20 17.91 19.63
C LEU A 99 -1.11 17.19 19.29
N ALA A 100 -1.02 15.95 18.80
CA ALA A 100 -2.18 15.13 18.46
C ALA A 100 -3.04 14.76 19.68
N ARG A 101 -2.43 14.61 20.87
CA ARG A 101 -3.16 14.35 22.13
C ARG A 101 -3.79 15.61 22.71
N GLU A 102 -3.13 16.75 22.58
CA GLU A 102 -3.64 18.05 23.05
C GLU A 102 -4.84 18.52 22.21
N ALA A 103 -4.91 18.12 20.94
CA ALA A 103 -5.97 18.51 20.02
C ALA A 103 -6.54 17.31 19.22
N PRO A 104 -7.29 16.39 19.87
CA PRO A 104 -7.89 15.24 19.21
C PRO A 104 -8.75 15.63 18.00
N GLY A 105 -8.59 14.92 16.89
CA GLY A 105 -9.36 15.13 15.66
C GLY A 105 -9.02 16.39 14.87
N LYS A 106 -8.03 17.19 15.31
CA LYS A 106 -7.63 18.44 14.62
C LYS A 106 -6.54 18.25 13.56
N LEU A 107 -5.67 17.25 13.74
CA LEU A 107 -4.66 16.93 12.75
C LEU A 107 -5.24 15.98 11.70
N THR A 108 -4.90 16.20 10.45
CA THR A 108 -5.22 15.33 9.33
C THR A 108 -3.98 14.57 8.88
N TYR A 109 -4.18 13.41 8.24
CA TYR A 109 -3.12 12.70 7.54
C TYR A 109 -3.60 12.18 6.19
N GLY A 110 -2.74 12.29 5.17
CA GLY A 110 -2.99 11.77 3.84
C GLY A 110 -2.52 10.32 3.67
N SER A 111 -3.23 9.53 2.87
CA SER A 111 -2.75 8.22 2.43
C SER A 111 -3.08 7.93 0.96
N GLY A 112 -2.64 6.79 0.44
CA GLY A 112 -3.06 6.29 -0.88
C GLY A 112 -4.47 5.69 -0.91
N GLY A 113 -5.32 5.99 0.07
CA GLY A 113 -6.68 5.47 0.20
C GLY A 113 -6.83 4.41 1.30
N VAL A 114 -8.07 4.02 1.56
CA VAL A 114 -8.39 2.96 2.54
C VAL A 114 -7.74 1.64 2.10
N GLY A 115 -7.11 0.93 3.05
CA GLY A 115 -6.42 -0.33 2.80
C GLY A 115 -5.03 -0.22 2.19
N SER A 116 -4.57 1.00 1.86
CA SER A 116 -3.18 1.22 1.46
C SER A 116 -2.21 1.01 2.64
N VAL A 117 -0.95 0.73 2.32
CA VAL A 117 0.11 0.50 3.33
C VAL A 117 0.26 1.70 4.27
N ASN A 118 0.26 2.91 3.73
CA ASN A 118 0.41 4.12 4.53
C ASN A 118 -0.86 4.46 5.34
N HIS A 119 -2.04 4.05 4.90
CA HIS A 119 -3.25 4.10 5.73
C HIS A 119 -3.11 3.18 6.95
N LEU A 120 -2.75 1.90 6.75
CA LEU A 120 -2.59 0.98 7.87
C LEU A 120 -1.44 1.37 8.81
N ALA A 121 -0.36 1.93 8.27
CA ALA A 121 0.74 2.44 9.10
C ALA A 121 0.28 3.58 10.02
N ALA A 122 -0.56 4.50 9.52
CA ALA A 122 -1.12 5.58 10.32
C ALA A 122 -2.15 5.07 11.35
N GLU A 123 -3.02 4.13 10.97
CA GLU A 123 -3.95 3.49 11.93
C GLU A 123 -3.21 2.70 13.02
N LEU A 124 -2.10 2.02 12.66
CA LEU A 124 -1.22 1.39 13.63
C LEU A 124 -0.61 2.41 14.59
N LEU A 125 -0.15 3.56 14.08
CA LEU A 125 0.36 4.65 14.90
C LEU A 125 -0.72 5.20 15.84
N LYS A 126 -1.94 5.45 15.34
CA LYS A 126 -3.10 5.90 16.14
C LYS A 126 -3.39 4.95 17.28
N SER A 127 -3.47 3.65 17.00
CA SER A 127 -3.73 2.60 17.98
C SER A 127 -2.62 2.52 19.04
N ARG A 128 -1.35 2.46 18.62
CA ARG A 128 -0.20 2.35 19.53
C ARG A 128 0.02 3.59 20.37
N ALA A 129 -0.10 4.77 19.75
CA ALA A 129 0.16 6.04 20.40
C ALA A 129 -1.10 6.65 21.04
N LYS A 130 -2.27 6.02 20.94
CA LYS A 130 -3.54 6.49 21.48
C LYS A 130 -3.81 7.96 21.10
N ILE A 131 -3.73 8.24 19.81
CA ILE A 131 -3.98 9.57 19.24
C ILE A 131 -5.17 9.52 18.28
N ASP A 132 -5.86 10.64 18.15
CA ASP A 132 -6.96 10.79 17.21
C ASP A 132 -6.60 11.84 16.14
N ILE A 133 -6.42 11.37 14.91
CA ILE A 133 -6.11 12.17 13.72
C ILE A 133 -6.98 11.69 12.55
N LEU A 134 -7.44 12.64 11.75
CA LEU A 134 -8.41 12.41 10.68
C LEU A 134 -7.74 11.92 9.40
N HIS A 135 -8.25 10.83 8.85
CA HIS A 135 -7.76 10.28 7.58
C HIS A 135 -8.34 11.04 6.38
N VAL A 136 -7.48 11.49 5.48
CA VAL A 136 -7.83 12.06 4.17
C VAL A 136 -7.34 11.12 3.07
N PRO A 137 -8.24 10.34 2.43
CA PRO A 137 -7.84 9.39 1.39
C PRO A 137 -7.58 10.10 0.05
N TYR A 138 -6.39 9.89 -0.53
CA TYR A 138 -6.08 10.30 -1.90
C TYR A 138 -6.10 9.09 -2.84
N LYS A 139 -6.12 9.35 -4.16
CA LYS A 139 -6.01 8.31 -5.19
C LYS A 139 -4.67 7.55 -5.15
N SER A 140 -3.62 8.16 -4.58
CA SER A 140 -2.30 7.55 -4.40
C SER A 140 -1.51 8.26 -3.30
N ALA A 141 -0.49 7.60 -2.75
CA ALA A 141 0.44 8.21 -1.80
C ALA A 141 1.18 9.41 -2.39
N THR A 142 1.49 9.37 -3.70
CA THR A 142 2.14 10.49 -4.40
C THR A 142 1.23 11.71 -4.45
N THR A 143 -0.07 11.50 -4.72
CA THR A 143 -1.05 12.60 -4.70
C THR A 143 -1.23 13.17 -3.28
N ALA A 144 -1.22 12.32 -2.26
CA ALA A 144 -1.24 12.77 -0.86
C ALA A 144 -0.01 13.62 -0.50
N LEU A 145 1.18 13.26 -1.01
CA LEU A 145 2.38 14.07 -0.83
C LEU A 145 2.26 15.44 -1.50
N THR A 146 1.66 15.53 -2.69
CA THR A 146 1.39 16.82 -3.34
C THR A 146 0.47 17.69 -2.50
N GLY A 147 -0.63 17.14 -1.96
CA GLY A 147 -1.53 17.86 -1.05
C GLY A 147 -0.81 18.32 0.22
N LEU A 148 0.03 17.46 0.80
CA LEU A 148 0.86 17.81 1.95
C LEU A 148 1.78 19.00 1.65
N ILE A 149 2.44 19.02 0.48
CA ILE A 149 3.31 20.13 0.06
C ILE A 149 2.52 21.43 -0.14
N ALA A 150 1.32 21.33 -0.71
CA ALA A 150 0.42 22.47 -0.88
C ALA A 150 -0.16 22.99 0.45
N GLY A 151 -0.12 22.18 1.51
CA GLY A 151 -0.67 22.51 2.82
C GLY A 151 -2.20 22.42 2.87
N GLU A 152 -2.77 21.50 2.09
CA GLU A 152 -4.19 21.14 2.07
C GLU A 152 -4.64 20.36 3.31
#